data_AF-A0A962G1V1-F1
#
_entry.id   AF-A0A962G1V1-F1
#
_cell.length_a   1.000
_cell.length_b   1.000
_cell.length_c   1.000
_cell.angle_alpha   90.00
_cell.angle_beta   90.00
_cell.angle_gamma   90.00
#
_symmetry.space_group_name_H-M   'P 1'
#
loop_
_entity.id
_entity.type
_entity.pdbx_description
1 polymer ?
#
loop_
_entity_poly.entity_id
_entity_poly.type
_entity_poly.pdbx_seq_one_letter_code
_entity_poly.pdbx_strand_id
1 'polypeptide(L)'
;MIQPWSTGSILRAILASLLLSIALPATAQVFRCVDENGHAAFLQQPCETQRLRDSAAPETSDDGSDPDNTGFCPAPDLDSLKLALNSAFTHRDLNALSGLYHWPSVGRGGAGPILNWLGALLDRRLLGIDVRYRARHRITAYGITREVGNEEEDATGLRLILGSDPPGPADSAEVALVRYAGCWWI
;
A
#
# COMPACT_ATOMS: atom_id res chain seq x y z
N MET A 1 -25.86 -11.75 61.05
CA MET A 1 -24.52 -11.17 60.76
C MET A 1 -24.14 -11.60 59.35
N ILE A 2 -24.32 -10.73 58.34
CA ILE A 2 -24.07 -11.04 56.93
C ILE A 2 -22.92 -10.15 56.47
N GLN A 3 -21.85 -10.79 55.99
CA GLN A 3 -20.53 -10.22 55.72
C GLN A 3 -20.46 -9.58 54.30
N PRO A 4 -20.09 -8.30 54.15
CA PRO A 4 -20.06 -7.59 52.85
C PRO A 4 -18.63 -7.43 52.29
N TRP A 5 -18.03 -8.45 51.66
CA TRP A 5 -16.69 -8.31 51.05
C TRP A 5 -16.52 -8.90 49.64
N SER A 6 -17.56 -9.47 49.04
CA SER A 6 -17.38 -10.23 47.78
C SER A 6 -17.45 -9.40 46.49
N THR A 7 -17.95 -8.16 46.53
CA THR A 7 -18.20 -7.37 45.30
C THR A 7 -16.94 -6.81 44.65
N GLY A 8 -15.89 -6.49 45.42
CA GLY A 8 -14.66 -5.88 44.92
C GLY A 8 -13.78 -6.82 44.09
N SER A 9 -13.71 -8.11 44.47
CA SER A 9 -12.90 -9.11 43.76
C SER A 9 -13.53 -9.52 42.43
N ILE A 10 -14.87 -9.57 42.37
CA ILE A 10 -15.60 -9.92 41.13
C ILE A 10 -15.40 -8.83 40.08
N LEU A 11 -15.48 -7.56 40.47
CA LEU A 11 -15.30 -6.44 39.54
C LEU A 11 -13.88 -6.40 38.94
N ARG A 12 -12.86 -6.69 39.75
CA ARG A 12 -11.45 -6.75 39.30
C ARG A 12 -11.19 -7.92 38.37
N ALA A 13 -11.79 -9.08 38.63
CA ALA A 13 -11.68 -10.25 37.76
C ALA A 13 -12.32 -10.00 36.39
N ILE A 14 -13.51 -9.37 36.37
CA ILE A 14 -14.19 -9.01 35.12
C ILE A 14 -13.37 -7.98 34.32
N LEU A 15 -12.82 -6.97 34.99
CA LEU A 15 -12.00 -5.94 34.33
C LEU A 15 -10.71 -6.54 33.73
N ALA A 16 -10.05 -7.45 34.47
CA ALA A 16 -8.85 -8.14 34.01
C ALA A 16 -9.13 -9.07 32.82
N SER A 17 -10.26 -9.79 32.81
CA SER A 17 -10.68 -10.60 31.66
C SER A 17 -11.00 -9.73 30.44
N LEU A 18 -11.66 -8.58 30.62
CA LEU A 18 -11.97 -7.67 29.52
C LEU A 18 -10.70 -7.06 28.88
N LEU A 19 -9.70 -6.71 29.70
CA LEU A 19 -8.41 -6.20 29.24
C LEU A 19 -7.61 -7.26 28.47
N LEU A 20 -7.71 -8.54 28.83
CA LEU A 20 -7.00 -9.62 28.16
C LEU A 20 -7.58 -9.96 26.78
N SER A 21 -8.87 -9.70 26.55
CA SER A 21 -9.54 -9.94 25.25
C SER A 21 -9.14 -8.94 24.16
N ILE A 22 -8.61 -7.77 24.54
CA ILE A 22 -8.21 -6.70 23.59
C ILE A 22 -6.82 -6.98 23.00
N ALA A 23 -6.04 -7.87 23.62
CA ALA A 23 -4.65 -8.14 23.24
C ALA A 23 -4.48 -9.34 22.27
N LEU A 24 -5.55 -9.82 21.62
CA LEU A 24 -5.36 -10.81 20.55
C LEU A 24 -4.84 -10.09 19.30
N PRO A 25 -3.67 -10.50 18.75
CA PRO A 25 -3.22 -10.00 17.46
C PRO A 25 -4.23 -10.46 16.42
N ALA A 26 -5.03 -9.52 15.90
CA ALA A 26 -5.82 -9.75 14.72
C ALA A 26 -4.85 -10.07 13.59
N THR A 27 -4.77 -11.33 13.17
CA THR A 27 -4.12 -11.69 11.92
C THR A 27 -5.00 -11.13 10.82
N ALA A 28 -4.73 -9.87 10.44
CA ALA A 28 -5.38 -9.22 9.32
C ALA A 28 -5.03 -9.99 8.04
N GLN A 29 -5.89 -10.95 7.70
CA GLN A 29 -5.83 -11.66 6.43
C GLN A 29 -6.41 -10.73 5.38
N VAL A 30 -5.62 -10.44 4.36
CA VAL A 30 -5.99 -9.54 3.27
C VAL A 30 -6.44 -10.39 2.11
N PHE A 31 -7.68 -10.16 1.68
CA PHE A 31 -8.32 -10.84 0.57
C PHE A 31 -8.24 -9.95 -0.67
N ARG A 32 -7.73 -10.52 -1.77
CA ARG A 32 -7.79 -9.88 -3.10
C ARG A 32 -9.14 -10.24 -3.71
N CYS A 33 -10.00 -9.23 -3.77
CA CYS A 33 -11.35 -9.33 -4.28
C CYS A 33 -11.44 -8.66 -5.64
N VAL A 34 -12.37 -9.11 -6.48
CA VAL A 34 -12.65 -8.46 -7.76
C VAL A 34 -14.12 -8.04 -7.78
N ASP A 35 -14.36 -6.78 -8.16
CA ASP A 35 -15.71 -6.24 -8.31
C ASP A 35 -16.38 -6.73 -9.61
N GLU A 36 -17.67 -6.40 -9.81
CA GLU A 36 -18.42 -6.80 -11.00
C GLU A 36 -17.87 -6.19 -12.31
N ASN A 37 -17.06 -5.13 -12.21
CA ASN A 37 -16.44 -4.45 -13.35
C ASN A 37 -15.01 -4.94 -13.62
N GLY A 38 -14.49 -5.89 -12.82
CA GLY A 38 -13.15 -6.43 -12.96
C GLY A 38 -12.06 -5.67 -12.19
N HIS A 39 -12.42 -4.71 -11.33
CA HIS A 39 -11.43 -3.97 -10.53
C HIS A 39 -11.01 -4.77 -9.30
N ALA A 40 -9.70 -4.77 -9.03
CA ALA A 40 -9.15 -5.38 -7.83
C ALA A 40 -9.37 -4.48 -6.60
N ALA A 41 -9.97 -5.05 -5.56
CA ALA A 41 -10.11 -4.44 -4.25
C ALA A 41 -9.39 -5.30 -3.20
N PHE A 42 -8.64 -4.68 -2.30
CA PHE A 42 -7.94 -5.38 -1.23
C PHE A 42 -8.69 -5.15 0.07
N LEU A 43 -9.20 -6.23 0.67
CA LEU A 43 -10.08 -6.15 1.83
C LEU A 43 -9.46 -6.88 3.01
N GLN A 44 -9.65 -6.33 4.21
CA GLN A 44 -9.24 -6.99 5.46
C GLN A 44 -10.28 -8.02 5.95
N GLN A 45 -11.32 -8.26 5.16
CA GLN A 45 -12.41 -9.20 5.42
C GLN A 45 -12.64 -10.06 4.17
N PRO A 46 -13.15 -11.30 4.30
CA PRO A 46 -13.42 -12.18 3.17
C PRO A 46 -14.35 -11.54 2.14
N CYS A 47 -14.08 -11.73 0.85
CA CYS A 47 -14.82 -11.07 -0.25
C CYS A 47 -16.32 -11.40 -0.24
N GLU A 48 -16.69 -12.60 0.26
CA GLU A 48 -18.08 -13.05 0.40
C GLU A 48 -18.95 -12.10 1.23
N THR A 49 -18.35 -11.39 2.19
CA THR A 49 -19.08 -10.45 3.07
C THR A 49 -19.54 -9.17 2.35
N GLN A 50 -19.00 -8.87 1.16
CA GLN A 50 -19.26 -7.62 0.42
C GLN A 50 -19.83 -7.81 -1.00
N ARG A 51 -20.22 -9.04 -1.39
CA ARG A 51 -20.56 -9.40 -2.79
C ARG A 51 -19.41 -9.17 -3.80
N LEU A 52 -18.16 -9.16 -3.36
CA LEU A 52 -17.04 -9.28 -4.29
C LEU A 52 -16.66 -10.75 -4.42
N ARG A 53 -16.16 -11.16 -5.59
CA ARG A 53 -15.67 -12.54 -5.75
C ARG A 53 -14.24 -12.62 -5.22
N ASP A 54 -13.96 -13.67 -4.45
CA ASP A 54 -12.59 -14.07 -4.15
C ASP A 54 -11.86 -14.33 -5.48
N SER A 55 -10.71 -13.69 -5.68
CA SER A 55 -9.71 -14.25 -6.59
C SER A 55 -9.13 -15.46 -5.89
N ALA A 56 -9.77 -16.63 -6.02
CA ALA A 56 -9.26 -17.87 -5.49
C ALA A 56 -7.77 -18.00 -5.88
N ALA A 57 -6.90 -18.15 -4.88
CA ALA A 57 -5.51 -18.50 -5.11
C ALA A 57 -5.47 -19.74 -6.01
N PRO A 58 -4.69 -19.76 -7.11
CA PRO A 58 -4.71 -20.91 -7.99
C PRO A 58 -4.26 -22.12 -7.19
N GLU A 59 -5.14 -23.12 -7.10
CA GLU A 59 -4.74 -24.46 -6.70
C GLU A 59 -3.70 -24.94 -7.72
N THR A 60 -2.61 -25.46 -7.19
CA THR A 60 -1.44 -26.02 -7.89
C THR A 60 -1.82 -26.59 -9.25
N SER A 61 -1.64 -25.78 -10.29
CA SER A 61 -1.68 -26.20 -11.67
C SER A 61 -0.33 -25.82 -12.22
N ASP A 62 0.49 -26.85 -12.42
CA ASP A 62 1.76 -26.81 -13.14
C ASP A 62 1.43 -26.49 -14.61
N ASP A 63 1.18 -25.22 -14.90
CA ASP A 63 1.19 -24.67 -16.24
C ASP A 63 1.65 -23.20 -16.17
N GLY A 64 2.71 -22.89 -16.91
CA GLY A 64 3.44 -21.64 -16.88
C GLY A 64 2.68 -20.50 -17.55
N SER A 65 1.58 -20.07 -16.94
CA SER A 65 0.84 -18.86 -17.32
C SER A 65 0.16 -18.31 -16.07
N ASP A 66 0.91 -17.46 -15.36
CA ASP A 66 0.37 -16.51 -14.39
C ASP A 66 -0.80 -15.78 -15.07
N PRO A 67 -2.01 -15.70 -14.48
CA PRO A 67 -3.00 -14.73 -14.94
C PRO A 67 -2.46 -13.35 -14.58
N ASP A 68 -1.56 -12.92 -15.47
CA ASP A 68 -1.00 -11.60 -15.59
C ASP A 68 -2.13 -10.59 -15.36
N ASN A 69 -1.86 -9.62 -14.51
CA ASN A 69 -2.75 -8.52 -14.16
C ASN A 69 -2.85 -7.54 -15.36
N THR A 70 -3.13 -8.05 -16.56
CA THR A 70 -2.92 -7.41 -17.87
C THR A 70 -4.00 -6.41 -18.28
N GLY A 71 -4.93 -6.07 -17.39
CA GLY A 71 -5.98 -5.09 -17.70
C GLY A 71 -5.81 -3.72 -17.04
N PHE A 72 -5.08 -3.65 -15.92
CA PHE A 72 -5.09 -2.44 -15.09
C PHE A 72 -3.79 -1.65 -15.24
N CYS A 73 -3.91 -0.45 -15.79
CA CYS A 73 -2.83 0.54 -15.86
C CYS A 73 -3.07 1.59 -14.78
N PRO A 74 -2.44 1.51 -13.60
CA PRO A 74 -2.67 2.48 -12.51
C PRO A 74 -2.28 3.90 -12.93
N ALA A 75 -1.20 4.04 -13.71
CA ALA A 75 -0.77 5.30 -14.26
C ALA A 75 -0.02 5.11 -15.60
N PRO A 76 -0.49 5.72 -16.70
CA PRO A 76 0.20 5.66 -18.00
C PRO A 76 1.48 6.50 -18.04
N ASP A 77 1.56 7.54 -17.22
CA ASP A 77 2.69 8.46 -17.11
C ASP A 77 2.93 8.87 -15.64
N LEU A 78 4.09 9.46 -15.38
CA LEU A 78 4.50 9.88 -14.03
C LEU A 78 3.57 10.90 -13.38
N ASP A 79 2.96 11.79 -14.16
CA ASP A 79 2.11 12.85 -13.60
C ASP A 79 0.74 12.29 -13.19
N SER A 80 0.21 11.35 -13.96
CA SER A 80 -0.97 10.56 -13.61
C SER A 80 -0.74 9.78 -12.31
N LEU A 81 0.46 9.21 -12.12
CA LEU A 81 0.82 8.51 -10.87
C LEU A 81 0.84 9.47 -9.68
N LYS A 82 1.48 10.64 -9.81
CA LYS A 82 1.51 11.68 -8.76
C LYS A 82 0.10 12.15 -8.41
N LEU A 83 -0.77 12.31 -9.41
CA LEU A 83 -2.15 12.72 -9.20
C LEU A 83 -2.93 11.66 -8.43
N ALA A 84 -2.79 10.38 -8.82
CA ALA A 84 -3.44 9.27 -8.13
C ALA A 84 -2.95 9.12 -6.68
N LEU A 85 -1.64 9.27 -6.45
CA LEU A 85 -1.05 9.32 -5.10
C LEU A 85 -1.67 10.46 -4.29
N ASN A 86 -1.70 11.68 -4.82
CA ASN A 86 -2.26 12.83 -4.12
C ASN A 86 -3.74 12.62 -3.76
N SER A 87 -4.52 12.04 -4.68
CA SER A 87 -5.91 11.65 -4.43
C SER A 87 -6.03 10.65 -3.27
N ALA A 88 -5.23 9.58 -3.30
CA ALA A 88 -5.24 8.56 -2.24
C ALA A 88 -4.89 9.15 -0.86
N PHE A 89 -3.90 10.03 -0.78
CA PHE A 89 -3.54 10.73 0.46
C PHE A 89 -4.63 11.73 0.92
N THR A 90 -5.22 12.46 -0.02
CA THR A 90 -6.28 13.43 0.27
C THR A 90 -7.53 12.75 0.86
N HIS A 91 -7.88 11.58 0.32
CA HIS A 91 -9.03 10.80 0.77
C HIS A 91 -8.72 9.77 1.86
N ARG A 92 -7.44 9.64 2.26
CA ARG A 92 -6.94 8.57 3.15
C ARG A 92 -7.42 7.18 2.71
N ASP A 93 -7.37 6.94 1.41
CA ASP A 93 -7.90 5.75 0.78
C ASP A 93 -6.79 4.71 0.60
N LEU A 94 -6.76 3.73 1.53
CA LEU A 94 -5.82 2.61 1.47
C LEU A 94 -6.04 1.74 0.24
N ASN A 95 -7.28 1.60 -0.24
CA ASN A 95 -7.56 0.78 -1.40
C ASN A 95 -7.02 1.44 -2.66
N ALA A 96 -7.28 2.74 -2.84
CA ALA A 96 -6.70 3.52 -3.93
C ALA A 96 -5.17 3.46 -3.91
N LEU A 97 -4.54 3.65 -2.74
CA LEU A 97 -3.08 3.56 -2.61
C LEU A 97 -2.55 2.15 -2.91
N SER A 98 -3.22 1.11 -2.44
CA SER A 98 -2.86 -0.29 -2.69
C SER A 98 -2.98 -0.70 -4.16
N GLY A 99 -3.85 -0.02 -4.92
CA GLY A 99 -3.99 -0.22 -6.36
C GLY A 99 -2.84 0.37 -7.17
N LEU A 100 -2.09 1.32 -6.61
CA LEU A 100 -0.88 1.88 -7.24
C LEU A 100 0.36 1.03 -6.99
N TYR A 101 0.33 0.21 -5.93
CA TYR A 101 1.44 -0.66 -5.57
C TYR A 101 1.57 -1.82 -6.56
N HIS A 102 2.76 -2.00 -7.11
CA HIS A 102 3.08 -3.18 -7.86
C HIS A 102 3.16 -4.35 -6.89
N TRP A 103 2.24 -5.30 -7.01
CA TRP A 103 2.26 -6.54 -6.24
C TRP A 103 3.12 -7.58 -6.96
N PRO A 104 4.46 -7.62 -6.76
CA PRO A 104 5.25 -8.74 -7.27
C PRO A 104 4.69 -10.01 -6.63
N SER A 105 4.73 -11.14 -7.33
CA SER A 105 4.14 -12.43 -6.92
C SER A 105 4.29 -12.69 -5.41
N VAL A 106 3.29 -12.24 -4.65
CA VAL A 106 3.29 -12.24 -3.18
C VAL A 106 2.64 -13.53 -2.74
N GLY A 107 3.42 -14.41 -2.12
CA GLY A 107 2.90 -15.63 -1.51
C GLY A 107 1.87 -15.33 -0.40
N ARG A 108 1.12 -16.38 0.00
CA ARG A 108 0.14 -16.33 1.11
C ARG A 108 0.80 -15.75 2.38
N GLY A 109 0.50 -14.49 2.71
CA GLY A 109 0.99 -13.79 3.90
C GLY A 109 1.88 -12.55 3.66
N GLY A 110 2.30 -12.27 2.43
CA GLY A 110 3.17 -11.12 2.14
C GLY A 110 2.50 -9.74 2.14
N ALA A 111 1.17 -9.69 1.94
CA ALA A 111 0.45 -8.43 1.72
C ALA A 111 0.22 -7.61 3.00
N GLY A 112 0.05 -8.26 4.15
CA GLY A 112 -0.29 -7.58 5.42
C GLY A 112 0.75 -6.53 5.84
N PRO A 113 2.05 -6.86 5.90
CA PRO A 113 3.10 -5.88 6.22
C PRO A 113 3.13 -4.68 5.26
N ILE A 114 2.92 -4.92 3.96
CA ILE A 114 2.90 -3.87 2.93
C ILE A 114 1.70 -2.94 3.16
N LEU A 115 0.51 -3.49 3.38
CA LEU A 115 -0.69 -2.69 3.65
C LEU A 115 -0.60 -1.91 4.96
N ASN A 116 0.00 -2.49 5.99
CA ASN A 116 0.26 -1.76 7.24
C ASN A 116 1.20 -0.57 6.99
N TRP A 117 2.25 -0.77 6.18
CA TRP A 117 3.15 0.32 5.80
C TRP A 117 2.43 1.39 4.95
N LEU A 118 1.64 0.99 3.95
CA LEU A 118 0.82 1.91 3.13
C LEU A 118 -0.19 2.68 4.00
N GLY A 119 -0.83 2.02 4.95
CA GLY A 119 -1.75 2.66 5.90
C GLY A 119 -1.03 3.69 6.78
N ALA A 120 0.15 3.35 7.30
CA ALA A 120 0.95 4.27 8.10
C ALA A 120 1.41 5.52 7.32
N LEU A 121 1.55 5.43 5.98
CA LEU A 121 1.79 6.61 5.16
C LEU A 121 0.58 7.55 5.16
N LEU A 122 -0.63 7.00 5.04
CA LEU A 122 -1.90 7.76 4.97
C LEU A 122 -2.30 8.43 6.29
N ASP A 123 -1.71 8.01 7.41
CA ASP A 123 -1.86 8.70 8.71
C ASP A 123 -1.23 10.11 8.70
N ARG A 124 -0.39 10.40 7.69
CA ARG A 124 0.31 11.68 7.55
C ARG A 124 -0.22 12.47 6.37
N ARG A 125 -0.12 13.80 6.46
CA ARG A 125 -0.52 14.68 5.36
C ARG A 125 0.59 14.73 4.30
N LEU A 126 0.25 14.49 3.04
CA LEU A 126 1.18 14.69 1.93
C LEU A 126 1.39 16.19 1.69
N LEU A 127 2.64 16.64 1.79
CA LEU A 127 3.03 18.04 1.56
C LEU A 127 3.68 18.23 0.19
N GLY A 128 4.26 17.17 -0.38
CA GLY A 128 4.92 17.23 -1.68
C GLY A 128 5.41 15.85 -2.15
N ILE A 129 5.72 15.77 -3.45
CA ILE A 129 6.27 14.59 -4.10
C ILE A 129 7.46 15.04 -4.96
N ASP A 130 8.65 14.54 -4.65
CA ASP A 130 9.85 14.76 -5.46
C ASP A 130 10.17 13.49 -6.26
N VAL A 131 10.47 13.62 -7.55
CA VAL A 131 10.91 12.48 -8.36
C VAL A 131 12.41 12.25 -8.15
N ARG A 132 12.78 10.99 -7.94
CA ARG A 132 14.18 10.53 -7.95
C ARG A 132 14.49 10.00 -9.33
N TYR A 133 15.57 10.52 -9.91
CA TYR A 133 16.08 10.07 -11.20
C TYR A 133 17.37 9.30 -11.00
N ARG A 134 17.62 8.32 -11.87
CA ARG A 134 18.92 7.68 -12.03
C ARG A 134 19.94 8.74 -12.45
N ALA A 135 21.18 8.58 -12.03
CA ALA A 135 22.28 9.42 -12.49
C ALA A 135 22.36 9.39 -14.03
N ARG A 136 22.21 10.55 -14.67
CA ARG A 136 22.34 10.72 -16.12
C ARG A 136 23.78 10.46 -16.54
N HIS A 137 23.95 9.90 -17.74
CA HIS A 137 25.28 9.74 -18.32
C HIS A 137 25.60 10.96 -19.19
N ARG A 138 26.75 11.58 -18.92
CA ARG A 138 27.23 12.71 -19.69
C ARG A 138 28.12 12.20 -20.82
N ILE A 139 27.61 12.26 -22.06
CA ILE A 139 28.36 11.83 -23.25
C ILE A 139 29.09 13.03 -23.81
N THR A 140 30.38 12.88 -24.11
CA THR A 140 31.16 13.89 -24.83
C THR A 140 31.66 13.30 -26.14
N ALA A 141 31.27 13.89 -27.27
CA ALA A 141 31.71 13.50 -28.60
C ALA A 141 32.02 14.75 -29.42
N TYR A 142 33.14 14.75 -30.14
CA TYR A 142 33.58 15.90 -30.97
C TYR A 142 33.61 17.24 -30.23
N GLY A 143 33.98 17.24 -28.94
CA GLY A 143 34.01 18.44 -28.11
C GLY A 143 32.63 18.95 -27.65
N ILE A 144 31.55 18.25 -27.99
CA ILE A 144 30.19 18.56 -27.54
C ILE A 144 29.85 17.61 -26.39
N THR A 145 29.51 18.18 -25.25
CA THR A 145 29.01 17.45 -24.10
C THR A 145 27.49 17.55 -24.06
N ARG A 146 26.81 16.40 -23.95
CA ARG A 146 25.35 16.34 -23.79
C ARG A 146 25.01 15.37 -22.66
N GLU A 147 24.04 15.76 -21.83
CA GLU A 147 23.39 14.80 -20.94
C GLU A 147 22.43 13.96 -21.76
N VAL A 148 22.59 12.65 -21.67
CA VAL A 148 21.76 11.68 -22.38
C VAL A 148 20.94 10.92 -21.34
N GLY A 149 19.63 10.95 -21.53
CA GLY A 149 18.63 10.33 -20.67
C GLY A 149 17.25 10.89 -20.97
N ASN A 150 16.21 10.11 -20.69
CA ASN A 150 14.82 10.54 -20.77
C ASN A 150 14.33 10.68 -19.33
N GLU A 151 13.90 11.88 -18.92
CA GLU A 151 13.54 12.14 -17.51
C GLU A 151 12.49 11.15 -17.00
N GLU A 152 11.52 10.79 -17.83
CA GLU A 152 10.50 9.83 -17.45
C GLU A 152 11.08 8.42 -17.33
N GLU A 153 11.86 7.95 -18.31
CA GLU A 153 12.48 6.61 -18.25
C GLU A 153 13.55 6.49 -17.16
N ASP A 154 14.19 7.61 -16.80
CA ASP A 154 15.22 7.68 -15.79
C ASP A 154 14.64 7.76 -14.37
N ALA A 155 13.33 7.89 -14.20
CA ALA A 155 12.70 7.93 -12.87
C ALA A 155 12.82 6.58 -12.17
N THR A 156 13.36 6.59 -10.96
CA THR A 156 13.64 5.38 -10.16
C THR A 156 12.83 5.30 -8.88
N GLY A 157 12.25 6.41 -8.43
CA GLY A 157 11.52 6.48 -7.17
C GLY A 157 10.83 7.81 -6.96
N LEU A 158 9.99 7.87 -5.94
CA LEU A 158 9.40 9.10 -5.44
C LEU A 158 9.79 9.30 -3.98
N ARG A 159 10.13 10.53 -3.62
CA ARG A 159 10.25 10.96 -2.22
C ARG A 159 8.98 11.72 -1.84
N LEU A 160 8.23 11.14 -0.91
CA LEU A 160 7.02 11.73 -0.34
C LEU A 160 7.42 12.61 0.84
N ILE A 161 7.06 13.89 0.79
CA ILE A 161 7.25 14.83 1.90
C ILE A 161 5.99 14.79 2.75
N LEU A 162 6.11 14.42 4.01
CA LEU A 162 4.99 14.06 4.87
C LEU A 162 4.99 14.95 6.13
N GLY A 163 3.84 15.56 6.41
CA GLY A 163 3.61 16.41 7.56
C GLY A 163 2.83 15.69 8.67
N SER A 164 3.09 16.09 9.91
CA SER A 164 2.33 15.65 11.09
C SER A 164 1.20 16.61 11.44
N ASP A 165 0.26 16.12 12.25
CA ASP A 165 -0.73 16.92 12.96
C ASP A 165 -0.66 16.61 14.47
N PRO A 166 -0.28 17.56 15.35
CA PRO A 166 0.01 18.96 15.09
C PRO A 166 1.28 19.20 14.25
N PRO A 167 1.45 20.40 13.66
CA PRO A 167 2.59 20.71 12.80
C PRO A 167 3.94 20.53 13.51
N GLY A 168 4.80 19.72 12.91
CA GLY A 168 6.18 19.47 13.35
C GLY A 168 7.14 19.43 12.15
N PRO A 169 8.39 19.00 12.36
CA PRO A 169 9.33 18.78 11.27
C PRO A 169 8.72 17.83 10.22
N ALA A 170 8.83 18.19 8.94
CA ALA A 170 8.42 17.29 7.87
C ALA A 170 9.33 16.06 7.85
N ASP A 171 8.72 14.89 7.73
CA ASP A 171 9.42 13.64 7.50
C ASP A 171 9.34 13.26 6.01
N SER A 172 10.12 12.28 5.58
CA SER A 172 10.03 11.78 4.21
C SER A 172 10.03 10.27 4.13
N ALA A 173 9.21 9.74 3.21
CA ALA A 173 9.23 8.34 2.82
C ALA A 173 9.71 8.22 1.38
N GLU A 174 10.45 7.17 1.07
CA GLU A 174 10.87 6.86 -0.30
C GLU A 174 10.10 5.62 -0.78
N VAL A 175 9.57 5.71 -2.00
CA VAL A 175 8.93 4.60 -2.70
C VAL A 175 9.68 4.38 -4.02
N ALA A 176 9.92 3.13 -4.37
CA ALA A 176 10.52 2.80 -5.65
C ALA A 176 9.50 3.05 -6.77
N LEU A 177 9.97 3.21 -7.99
CA LEU A 177 9.12 3.18 -9.17
C LEU A 177 9.43 1.94 -10.00
N VAL A 178 8.37 1.28 -10.45
CA VAL A 178 8.46 0.11 -11.31
C VAL A 178 7.66 0.37 -12.57
N ARG A 179 8.25 -0.02 -13.71
CA ARG A 179 7.56 -0.02 -15.00
C ARG A 179 7.13 -1.44 -15.32
N TYR A 180 5.82 -1.68 -15.34
CA TYR A 180 5.24 -2.99 -15.61
C TYR A 180 4.02 -2.84 -16.52
N ALA A 181 3.91 -3.70 -17.54
CA ALA A 181 2.86 -3.67 -18.56
C ALA A 181 2.66 -2.29 -19.23
N GLY A 182 3.74 -1.49 -19.39
CA GLY A 182 3.69 -0.16 -19.99
C GLY A 182 3.24 0.96 -19.05
N CYS A 183 3.00 0.67 -17.77
CA CYS A 183 2.47 1.59 -16.78
C CYS A 183 3.46 1.80 -15.63
N TRP A 184 3.27 2.90 -14.91
CA TRP A 184 4.02 3.25 -13.71
C TRP A 184 3.32 2.75 -12.45
N TRP A 185 4.10 2.12 -11.58
CA TRP A 185 3.68 1.59 -10.30
C TRP A 185 4.64 2.04 -9.21
N ILE A 186 4.18 2.04 -7.95
CA ILE A 186 5.04 2.19 -6.76
C ILE A 186 5.44 0.83 -6.16
#